data_AF-A0A8T3CMN6-F1
#
_entry.id   AF-A0A8T3CMN6-F1
#
_cell.length_a   1.000
_cell.length_b   1.000
_cell.length_c   1.000
_cell.angle_alpha   90.00
_cell.angle_beta   90.00
_cell.angle_gamma   90.00
#
_symmetry.space_group_name_H-M   'P 1'
#
loop_
_entity.id
_entity.type
_entity.pdbx_description
1 polymer ?
#
loop_
_entity_poly.entity_id
_entity_poly.type
_entity_poly.pdbx_seq_one_letter_code
_entity_poly.pdbx_strand_id
1 'polypeptide(L)'
;MSWTYFRFRITFLLANMASHIGVFALWFLLVRLSVSGPVMTGTAVDVPSNRSDVVRATRFAVDTYNKEITSEEYAYKTTSIDSSKVQVVAGLNFILEVNLGLTQCKKAQTTDVENCPLQYNCKKLHCHFEVMDVAWEGLTVLIQRRCYPGQREPHSSFLSL
;
A
#
# COMPACT_ATOMS: atom_id res chain seq x y z
N MET A 1 2.97 -25.35 -67.86
CA MET A 1 2.25 -25.88 -66.66
C MET A 1 2.74 -25.13 -65.42
N SER A 2 1.95 -24.42 -64.63
CA SER A 2 0.82 -23.53 -64.90
C SER A 2 0.84 -22.51 -63.75
N TRP A 3 1.10 -21.25 -64.04
CA TRP A 3 1.18 -20.13 -63.09
C TRP A 3 -0.23 -19.68 -62.63
N THR A 4 -1.14 -20.63 -62.42
CA THR A 4 -2.55 -20.42 -62.08
C THR A 4 -2.97 -21.11 -60.79
N TYR A 5 -2.20 -22.10 -60.31
CA TYR A 5 -2.53 -22.84 -59.09
C TYR A 5 -2.12 -22.13 -57.79
N PHE A 6 -1.06 -21.31 -57.80
CA PHE A 6 -0.60 -20.63 -56.59
C PHE A 6 -1.43 -19.37 -56.24
N ARG A 7 -2.20 -18.84 -57.19
CA ARG A 7 -3.08 -17.68 -56.98
C ARG A 7 -4.46 -18.03 -56.39
N PHE A 8 -4.85 -19.31 -56.34
CA PHE A 8 -6.17 -19.72 -55.84
C PHE A 8 -6.21 -20.13 -54.36
N ARG A 9 -5.06 -20.39 -53.74
CA ARG A 9 -5.00 -20.79 -52.30
C ARG A 9 -4.92 -19.61 -51.33
N ILE A 10 -4.55 -18.41 -51.81
CA ILE A 10 -4.43 -17.21 -50.97
C ILE A 10 -5.76 -16.45 -50.89
N THR A 11 -6.59 -16.48 -51.93
CA THR A 11 -7.90 -15.82 -51.96
C THR A 11 -8.96 -16.48 -51.06
N PHE A 12 -8.77 -17.73 -50.63
CA PHE A 12 -9.68 -18.40 -49.68
C PHE A 12 -9.33 -18.19 -48.20
N LEU A 13 -8.16 -17.61 -47.87
CA LEU A 13 -7.78 -17.29 -46.48
C LEU A 13 -7.99 -15.82 -46.11
N LEU A 14 -8.52 -14.98 -47.01
CA LEU A 14 -8.87 -13.59 -46.73
C LEU A 14 -10.39 -13.34 -46.63
N ALA A 15 -11.22 -14.37 -46.77
CA ALA A 15 -12.68 -14.24 -46.69
C ALA A 15 -13.28 -14.55 -45.30
N ASN A 16 -12.45 -14.82 -44.28
CA ASN A 16 -12.94 -15.16 -42.93
C ASN A 16 -12.30 -14.35 -41.79
N MET A 17 -11.68 -13.21 -42.12
CA MET A 17 -11.02 -12.34 -41.14
C MET A 17 -11.78 -11.03 -40.86
N ALA A 18 -12.79 -10.70 -41.68
CA ALA A 18 -13.48 -9.42 -41.59
C ALA A 18 -14.68 -9.43 -40.62
N SER A 19 -15.14 -10.61 -40.18
CA SER A 19 -16.33 -10.73 -39.29
C SER A 19 -15.98 -10.70 -37.79
N HIS A 20 -14.74 -11.02 -37.41
CA HIS A 20 -14.34 -11.07 -36.00
C HIS A 20 -13.69 -9.78 -35.49
N ILE A 21 -13.25 -8.86 -36.36
CA ILE A 21 -12.58 -7.62 -35.95
C ILE A 21 -13.49 -6.75 -35.07
N GLY A 22 -14.77 -6.66 -35.42
CA GLY A 22 -15.76 -5.93 -34.61
C GLY A 22 -15.99 -6.56 -33.24
N VAL A 23 -16.02 -7.89 -33.17
CA VAL A 23 -16.19 -8.64 -31.90
C VAL A 23 -14.95 -8.52 -31.02
N PHE A 24 -13.75 -8.61 -31.60
CA PHE A 24 -12.49 -8.40 -30.88
C PHE A 24 -12.34 -6.96 -30.38
N ALA A 25 -12.70 -5.95 -31.18
CA ALA A 25 -12.65 -4.56 -30.75
C ALA A 25 -13.63 -4.29 -29.59
N LEU A 26 -14.84 -4.86 -29.66
CA LEU A 26 -15.82 -4.79 -28.58
C LEU A 26 -15.34 -5.53 -27.32
N TRP A 27 -14.71 -6.70 -27.48
CA TRP A 27 -14.12 -7.47 -26.39
C TRP A 27 -12.96 -6.71 -25.72
N PHE A 28 -12.06 -6.10 -26.51
CA PHE A 28 -10.99 -5.25 -26.00
C PHE A 28 -11.51 -3.96 -25.34
N LEU A 29 -12.64 -3.39 -25.79
CA LEU A 29 -13.29 -2.26 -25.11
C LEU A 29 -13.94 -2.67 -23.79
N LEU A 30 -14.51 -3.87 -23.69
CA LEU A 30 -15.08 -4.41 -22.44
C LEU A 30 -14.00 -4.84 -21.44
N VAL A 31 -12.85 -5.33 -21.90
CA VAL A 31 -11.72 -5.74 -21.04
C VAL A 31 -11.00 -4.53 -20.39
N ARG A 32 -11.18 -3.30 -20.91
CA ARG A 32 -10.59 -2.07 -20.31
C ARG A 32 -11.19 -1.70 -18.94
N LEU A 33 -12.22 -2.41 -18.47
CA LEU A 33 -12.79 -2.28 -17.12
C LEU A 33 -12.21 -3.26 -16.09
N SER A 34 -11.06 -3.89 -16.37
CA SER A 34 -10.35 -4.64 -15.33
C SER A 34 -9.78 -3.67 -14.30
N VAL A 35 -10.47 -3.49 -13.17
CA VAL A 35 -9.87 -2.97 -11.93
C VAL A 35 -8.79 -3.98 -11.53
N SER A 36 -7.57 -3.77 -11.99
CA SER A 36 -6.39 -4.53 -11.55
C SER A 36 -5.89 -3.94 -10.23
N GLY A 37 -6.68 -4.15 -9.17
CA GLY A 37 -6.20 -4.04 -7.79
C GLY A 37 -5.65 -5.39 -7.33
N PRO A 38 -4.70 -5.42 -6.39
CA PRO A 38 -4.30 -6.68 -5.76
C PRO A 38 -5.52 -7.36 -5.14
N VAL A 39 -5.83 -8.58 -5.60
CA VAL A 39 -6.91 -9.40 -5.03
C VAL A 39 -6.42 -9.90 -3.67
N MET A 40 -7.05 -9.43 -2.60
CA MET A 40 -6.75 -9.90 -1.25
C MET A 40 -7.51 -11.19 -0.96
N THR A 41 -6.82 -12.32 -1.08
CA THR A 41 -7.31 -13.64 -0.66
C THR A 41 -6.98 -13.90 0.81
N GLY A 42 -7.58 -14.90 1.44
CA GLY A 42 -7.33 -15.20 2.86
C GLY A 42 -8.04 -14.24 3.83
N THR A 43 -8.22 -14.67 5.08
CA THR A 43 -8.80 -13.84 6.14
C THR A 43 -7.69 -13.11 6.89
N ALA A 44 -7.89 -11.85 7.22
CA ALA A 44 -6.98 -11.10 8.09
C ALA A 44 -7.06 -11.64 9.53
N VAL A 45 -5.90 -11.97 10.12
CA VAL A 45 -5.80 -12.53 11.48
C VAL A 45 -5.00 -11.58 12.35
N ASP A 46 -5.47 -11.34 13.58
CA ASP A 46 -4.74 -10.56 14.58
C ASP A 46 -3.41 -11.21 14.95
N VAL A 47 -2.37 -10.39 15.04
CA VAL A 47 -1.01 -10.83 15.40
C VAL A 47 -0.43 -9.90 16.46
N PRO A 48 0.53 -10.36 17.29
CA PRO A 48 1.18 -9.50 18.27
C PRO A 48 1.88 -8.30 17.62
N SER A 49 1.69 -7.11 18.19
CA SER A 49 2.27 -5.87 17.65
C SER A 49 3.78 -5.78 17.80
N ASN A 50 4.37 -6.53 18.74
CA ASN A 50 5.82 -6.63 18.94
C ASN A 50 6.49 -7.68 18.04
N ARG A 51 5.74 -8.35 17.15
CA ARG A 51 6.32 -9.31 16.20
C ARG A 51 7.25 -8.57 15.23
N SER A 52 8.42 -9.13 14.96
CA SER A 52 9.50 -8.41 14.28
C SER A 52 9.15 -7.95 12.86
N ASP A 53 8.31 -8.70 12.16
CA ASP A 53 7.80 -8.37 10.83
C ASP A 53 6.75 -7.25 10.87
N VAL A 54 5.87 -7.23 11.88
CA VAL A 54 4.93 -6.13 12.13
C VAL A 54 5.71 -4.84 12.39
N VAL A 55 6.70 -4.87 13.29
CA VAL A 55 7.55 -3.70 13.59
C VAL A 55 8.27 -3.20 12.32
N ARG A 56 8.75 -4.11 11.48
CA ARG A 56 9.40 -3.78 10.21
C ARG A 56 8.42 -3.13 9.22
N ALA A 57 7.22 -3.69 9.06
CA ALA A 57 6.17 -3.16 8.20
C ALA A 57 5.72 -1.77 8.67
N THR A 58 5.52 -1.58 9.97
CA THR A 58 5.23 -0.27 10.57
C THR A 58 6.33 0.73 10.27
N ARG A 59 7.60 0.38 10.48
CA ARG A 59 8.74 1.27 10.19
C ARG A 59 8.76 1.68 8.72
N PHE A 60 8.60 0.72 7.81
CA PHE A 60 8.52 0.98 6.38
C PHE A 60 7.38 1.96 6.03
N ALA A 61 6.19 1.77 6.60
CA ALA A 61 5.05 2.64 6.38
C ALA A 61 5.32 4.08 6.88
N VAL A 62 5.87 4.23 8.09
CA VAL A 62 6.17 5.53 8.69
C VAL A 62 7.28 6.27 7.93
N ASP A 63 8.33 5.56 7.53
CA ASP A 63 9.40 6.13 6.71
C ASP A 63 8.88 6.61 5.36
N THR A 64 8.01 5.82 4.73
CA THR A 64 7.36 6.19 3.46
C THR A 64 6.45 7.40 3.64
N TYR A 65 5.61 7.40 4.68
CA TYR A 65 4.74 8.53 5.02
C TYR A 65 5.55 9.82 5.24
N ASN A 66 6.65 9.75 6.00
CA ASN A 66 7.54 10.88 6.25
C ASN A 66 8.14 11.47 4.97
N LYS A 67 8.55 10.62 4.02
CA LYS A 67 9.09 11.04 2.71
C LYS A 67 8.03 11.71 1.83
N GLU A 68 6.80 11.22 1.87
CA GLU A 68 5.74 11.67 0.96
C GLU A 68 5.02 12.94 1.45
N ILE A 69 4.93 13.18 2.76
CA ILE A 69 4.24 14.36 3.26
C ILE A 69 5.16 15.59 3.27
N THR A 70 4.76 16.65 2.58
CA THR A 70 5.56 17.87 2.41
C THR A 70 5.16 19.01 3.34
N SER A 71 3.98 18.93 3.98
CA SER A 71 3.47 19.97 4.88
C SER A 71 4.22 20.05 6.21
N GLU A 72 4.94 18.98 6.58
CA GLU A 72 5.66 18.90 7.85
C GLU A 72 7.17 18.79 7.59
N GLU A 73 7.95 19.70 8.18
CA GLU A 73 9.42 19.70 8.09
C GLU A 73 10.07 18.62 8.98
N TYR A 74 9.41 18.30 10.09
CA TYR A 74 9.87 17.35 11.09
C TYR A 74 9.33 15.94 10.83
N ALA A 75 10.09 14.93 11.21
CA ALA A 75 9.68 13.54 11.06
C ALA A 75 8.65 13.14 12.13
N TYR A 76 7.72 12.26 11.77
CA TYR A 76 6.89 11.52 12.72
C TYR A 76 7.58 10.22 13.10
N LYS A 77 7.46 9.80 14.36
CA LYS A 77 7.87 8.45 14.79
C LYS A 77 6.71 7.67 15.36
N THR A 78 6.85 6.35 15.39
CA THR A 78 5.89 5.45 16.01
C THR A 78 5.85 5.67 17.52
N THR A 79 4.66 5.88 18.09
CA THR A 79 4.46 5.94 19.55
C THR A 79 3.80 4.66 20.08
N SER A 80 2.85 4.09 19.34
CA SER A 80 2.25 2.79 19.64
C SER A 80 1.67 2.15 18.38
N ILE A 81 1.51 0.83 18.42
CA ILE A 81 0.75 0.06 17.44
C ILE A 81 -0.46 -0.49 18.19
N ASP A 82 -1.63 0.05 17.90
CA ASP A 82 -2.87 -0.26 18.62
C ASP A 82 -3.51 -1.54 18.09
N SER A 83 -3.34 -1.81 16.79
CA SER A 83 -3.84 -3.02 16.13
C SER A 83 -2.89 -3.46 15.02
N SER A 84 -2.71 -4.76 14.91
CA SER A 84 -1.92 -5.37 13.83
C SER A 84 -2.56 -6.67 13.38
N LYS A 85 -2.89 -6.72 12.08
CA LYS A 85 -3.41 -7.91 11.41
C LYS A 85 -2.54 -8.27 10.23
N VAL A 86 -2.49 -9.56 9.91
CA VAL A 86 -1.82 -10.06 8.72
C VAL A 86 -2.77 -10.92 7.90
N GLN A 87 -2.74 -10.71 6.60
CA GLN A 87 -3.52 -11.46 5.62
C GLN A 87 -2.57 -12.05 4.57
N VAL A 88 -2.72 -13.35 4.29
CA VAL A 88 -1.93 -14.03 3.26
C VAL A 88 -2.63 -13.88 1.92
N VAL A 89 -1.96 -13.24 0.96
CA VAL A 89 -2.45 -12.91 -0.38
C VAL A 89 -1.42 -13.40 -1.42
N ALA A 90 -1.13 -12.63 -2.49
CA ALA A 90 0.09 -12.77 -3.29
C ALA A 90 1.33 -12.20 -2.57
N GLY A 91 1.43 -12.43 -1.26
CA GLY A 91 2.36 -11.80 -0.33
C GLY A 91 1.77 -11.81 1.09
N LEU A 92 2.33 -11.00 1.98
CA LEU A 92 1.73 -10.67 3.28
C LEU A 92 1.21 -9.24 3.24
N ASN A 93 -0.09 -9.05 3.45
CA ASN A 93 -0.66 -7.73 3.70
C ASN A 93 -0.73 -7.49 5.21
N PHE A 94 -0.02 -6.48 5.68
CA PHE A 94 -0.06 -5.99 7.05
C PHE A 94 -1.05 -4.85 7.14
N ILE A 95 -2.10 -5.02 7.95
CA ILE A 95 -3.12 -4.01 8.21
C ILE A 95 -2.88 -3.49 9.63
N LEU A 96 -2.50 -2.22 9.73
CA LEU A 96 -1.90 -1.64 10.93
C LEU A 96 -2.65 -0.37 11.35
N GLU A 97 -3.02 -0.29 12.62
CA GLU A 97 -3.45 0.96 13.27
C GLU A 97 -2.33 1.45 14.18
N VAL A 98 -1.74 2.60 13.83
CA VAL A 98 -0.47 3.09 14.39
C VAL A 98 -0.64 4.52 14.86
N ASN A 99 -0.28 4.80 16.11
CA ASN A 99 -0.15 6.17 16.60
C ASN A 99 1.25 6.71 16.32
N LEU A 100 1.29 7.93 15.79
CA LEU A 100 2.50 8.66 15.49
C LEU A 100 2.59 9.95 16.32
N GLY A 101 3.82 10.33 16.66
CA GLY A 101 4.14 11.59 17.32
C GLY A 101 5.16 12.40 16.54
N LEU A 102 4.92 13.71 16.40
CA LEU A 102 5.86 14.61 15.73
C LEU A 102 7.14 14.77 16.55
N THR A 103 8.28 14.62 15.89
CA THR A 103 9.61 14.66 16.52
C THR A 103 10.30 16.01 16.36
N GLN A 104 11.41 16.20 17.05
CA GLN A 104 12.26 17.40 16.93
C GLN A 104 13.24 17.32 15.75
N CYS A 105 13.35 16.15 15.09
CA CYS A 105 14.33 15.95 14.04
C CYS A 105 13.74 16.26 12.67
N LYS A 106 14.49 17.02 11.86
CA LYS A 106 14.10 17.38 10.49
C LYS A 106 14.27 16.17 9.58
N LYS A 107 13.32 15.96 8.65
CA LYS A 107 13.34 14.82 7.72
C LYS A 107 14.64 14.69 6.94
N ALA A 108 15.21 15.80 6.48
CA ALA A 108 16.43 15.82 5.67
C ALA A 108 17.73 15.51 6.43
N GLN A 109 17.71 15.56 7.78
CA GLN A 109 18.91 15.44 8.62
C GLN A 109 18.90 14.18 9.49
N THR A 110 17.81 13.42 9.47
CA THR A 110 17.60 12.30 10.39
C THR A 110 17.88 10.97 9.69
N THR A 111 18.86 10.23 10.19
CA THR A 111 19.12 8.84 9.77
C THR A 111 18.38 7.81 10.61
N ASP A 112 17.97 8.18 11.83
CA ASP A 112 17.23 7.31 12.75
C ASP A 112 16.11 8.07 13.48
N VAL A 113 14.89 7.92 12.97
CA VAL A 113 13.70 8.62 13.47
C VAL A 113 13.21 8.04 14.81
N GLU A 114 13.47 6.77 15.08
CA GLU A 114 12.96 6.08 16.28
C GLU A 114 13.62 6.62 17.56
N ASN A 115 14.92 6.89 17.50
CA ASN A 115 15.69 7.50 18.59
C ASN A 115 15.50 9.02 18.69
N CYS A 116 14.76 9.65 17.76
CA CYS A 116 14.50 11.07 17.84
C CYS A 116 13.51 11.40 18.99
N PRO A 117 13.80 12.42 19.81
CA PRO A 117 12.84 12.92 20.80
C PRO A 117 11.57 13.49 20.17
N LEU A 118 10.44 13.28 20.85
CA LEU A 118 9.17 13.94 20.52
C LEU A 118 9.25 15.45 20.84
N GLN A 119 8.50 16.27 20.11
CA GLN A 119 8.32 17.67 20.49
C GLN A 119 7.51 17.79 21.78
N TYR A 120 7.72 18.89 22.52
CA TYR A 120 6.82 19.25 23.61
C TYR A 120 5.43 19.55 23.04
N ASN A 121 4.39 18.93 23.62
CA ASN A 121 3.01 18.97 23.08
C ASN A 121 2.96 18.58 21.58
N CYS A 122 3.71 17.53 21.20
CA CYS A 122 3.80 17.08 19.82
C CYS A 122 2.43 16.84 19.18
N LYS A 123 2.30 17.22 17.91
CA LYS A 123 1.17 16.81 17.08
C LYS A 123 1.13 15.28 17.01
N LYS A 124 -0.03 14.72 17.36
CA LYS A 124 -0.28 13.28 17.32
C LYS A 124 -1.13 12.94 16.11
N LEU A 125 -0.84 11.82 15.48
CA LEU A 125 -1.67 11.23 14.43
C LEU A 125 -2.02 9.81 14.81
N HIS A 126 -3.21 9.37 14.41
CA HIS A 126 -3.56 7.97 14.34
C HIS A 126 -3.68 7.60 12.86
N CYS A 127 -3.00 6.55 12.46
CA CYS A 127 -2.82 6.18 11.08
C CYS A 127 -3.19 4.73 10.84
N HIS A 128 -4.03 4.52 9.83
CA HIS A 128 -4.27 3.24 9.20
C HIS A 128 -3.31 3.06 8.04
N PHE A 129 -2.49 2.00 8.10
CA PHE A 129 -1.57 1.62 7.03
C PHE A 129 -1.87 0.20 6.54
N GLU A 130 -1.81 0.01 5.22
CA GLU A 130 -1.75 -1.31 4.60
C GLU A 130 -0.41 -1.46 3.87
N VAL A 131 0.39 -2.44 4.29
CA VAL A 131 1.73 -2.70 3.74
C VAL A 131 1.77 -4.09 3.15
N MET A 132 2.06 -4.18 1.85
CA MET A 132 2.27 -5.43 1.15
C MET A 132 3.74 -5.80 1.18
N ASP A 133 4.08 -7.00 1.67
CA ASP A 133 5.41 -7.57 1.62
C ASP A 133 5.41 -8.84 0.75
N VAL A 134 6.17 -8.81 -0.34
CA VAL A 134 6.33 -9.90 -1.30
C VAL A 134 7.77 -10.42 -1.18
N ALA A 135 8.00 -11.23 -0.15
CA ALA A 135 9.35 -11.63 0.28
C ALA A 135 10.19 -12.30 -0.83
N TRP A 136 9.57 -13.09 -1.71
CA TRP A 136 10.28 -13.76 -2.82
C TRP A 136 10.67 -12.82 -3.97
N GLU A 137 10.09 -11.62 -4.03
CA GLU A 137 10.47 -10.55 -4.97
C GLU A 137 11.35 -9.48 -4.31
N GLY A 138 11.54 -9.55 -2.98
CA GLY A 138 12.24 -8.51 -2.23
C GLY A 138 11.53 -7.15 -2.28
N LEU A 139 10.20 -7.16 -2.45
CA LEU A 139 9.38 -5.98 -2.66
C LEU A 139 8.49 -5.71 -1.45
N THR A 140 8.55 -4.48 -0.92
CA THR A 140 7.62 -3.99 0.11
C THR A 140 6.99 -2.69 -0.37
N VAL A 141 5.67 -2.57 -0.27
CA VAL A 141 4.91 -1.44 -0.82
C VAL A 141 3.85 -0.96 0.17
N LEU A 142 3.73 0.37 0.31
CA LEU A 142 2.65 1.00 1.08
C LEU A 142 1.42 1.12 0.16
N ILE A 143 0.44 0.24 0.36
CA ILE A 143 -0.77 0.18 -0.47
C ILE A 143 -1.74 1.28 -0.08
N GLN A 144 -1.94 1.46 1.23
CA GLN A 144 -2.89 2.43 1.74
C GLN A 144 -2.31 3.18 2.94
N ARG A 145 -2.60 4.48 2.99
CA ARG A 145 -2.30 5.36 4.11
C ARG A 145 -3.48 6.27 4.38
N ARG A 146 -3.97 6.27 5.62
CA ARG A 146 -4.98 7.22 6.09
C ARG A 146 -4.60 7.66 7.49
N CYS A 147 -4.32 8.95 7.67
CA CYS A 147 -3.95 9.49 8.97
C CYS A 147 -4.92 10.60 9.37
N TYR A 148 -5.23 10.65 10.66
CA TYR A 148 -6.09 11.67 11.26
C TYR A 148 -5.47 12.19 12.56
N PRO A 149 -5.82 13.41 13.02
CA PRO A 149 -5.36 13.92 14.31
C PRO A 149 -5.70 12.94 15.44
N GLY A 150 -4.68 12.50 16.18
CA GLY A 150 -4.86 11.63 17.34
C GLY A 150 -5.57 12.39 18.46
N GLN A 151 -6.47 11.73 19.19
CA GLN A 151 -7.10 12.34 20.35
C GLN A 151 -6.01 12.76 21.35
N ARG A 152 -6.08 13.99 21.84
CA ARG A 152 -5.29 14.38 23.02
C ARG A 152 -5.84 13.54 24.17
N GLU A 153 -5.01 12.71 24.80
CA GLU A 153 -5.35 12.20 26.13
C GLU A 153 -5.78 13.40 26.97
N PRO A 154 -6.99 13.40 27.55
CA PRO A 154 -7.37 14.42 28.50
C PRO A 154 -6.34 14.34 29.61
N HIS A 155 -5.62 15.45 29.80
CA HIS A 155 -4.78 15.63 30.96
C HIS A 155 -5.59 15.20 32.18
N SER A 156 -5.06 14.22 32.93
CA SER A 156 -5.56 13.78 34.24
C SER A 156 -6.24 14.95 34.95
N SER A 157 -7.56 14.92 34.94
CA SER A 157 -8.41 15.85 35.67
C SER A 157 -9.33 14.99 36.51
N PHE A 158 -9.13 15.13 37.83
CA PHE A 158 -9.91 14.57 38.94
C PHE A 158 -9.55 13.16 39.43
N LEU A 159 -8.46 13.07 40.21
CA LEU A 159 -8.59 12.56 41.57
C LEU A 159 -9.35 13.60 42.41
N SER A 160 -10.68 13.53 42.43
CA SER A 160 -11.51 13.99 43.54
C SER A 160 -12.88 13.32 43.43
N LEU A 161 -13.08 12.23 44.17
CA LEU A 161 -14.27 11.91 44.97
C LEU A 161 -13.91 10.74 45.89
#